data_AF-A0A2S9GLJ8-F1
#
_entry.id   AF-A0A2S9GLJ8-F1
#
_cell.length_a   1.000
_cell.length_b   1.000
_cell.length_c   1.000
_cell.angle_alpha   90.00
_cell.angle_beta   90.00
_cell.angle_gamma   90.00
#
_symmetry.space_group_name_H-M   'P 1'
#
loop_
_entity.id
_entity.type
_entity.pdbx_description
1 polymer ?
#
loop_
_entity_poly.entity_id
_entity_poly.type
_entity_poly.pdbx_seq_one_letter_code
_entity_poly.pdbx_strand_id
1 'polypeptide(L)'
;YGAQRHPATDEPVSDSQARDVFEFALLRAALRRGVPVLGICRGAQVLNVALGGTLHQHLPDVVGHTRHQQGNAVFTTSSIT
;
A
#
# COMPACT_ATOMS: atom_id res chain seq x y z
N TYR A 1 -9.01 -2.34 -3.70
CA TYR A 1 -8.60 -2.90 -5.01
C TYR A 1 -9.42 -4.14 -5.39
N GLY A 2 -10.75 -4.06 -5.32
CA GLY A 2 -11.63 -5.22 -5.60
C GLY A 2 -11.63 -6.34 -4.54
N ALA A 3 -10.57 -6.47 -3.74
CA ALA A 3 -10.52 -7.43 -2.64
C ALA A 3 -11.43 -7.04 -1.46
N GLN A 4 -12.02 -8.05 -0.81
CA GLN A 4 -12.72 -7.88 0.47
C GLN A 4 -11.73 -7.42 1.55
N ARG A 5 -12.15 -6.46 2.38
CA ARG A 5 -11.34 -5.92 3.46
C ARG A 5 -11.04 -6.98 4.52
N HIS A 6 -9.79 -7.04 4.97
CA HIS A 6 -9.40 -7.89 6.10
C HIS A 6 -9.90 -7.29 7.42
N PRO A 7 -10.57 -8.06 8.31
CA PRO A 7 -11.19 -7.52 9.54
C PRO A 7 -10.22 -6.86 10.52
N ALA A 8 -8.94 -7.25 10.49
CA ALA A 8 -7.89 -6.69 11.36
C ALA A 8 -7.18 -5.44 10.79
N THR A 9 -7.62 -4.92 9.64
CA THR A 9 -7.11 -3.64 9.12
C THR A 9 -7.81 -2.47 9.78
N ASP A 10 -7.26 -1.25 9.67
CA ASP A 10 -7.92 -0.02 10.10
C ASP A 10 -9.01 0.41 9.10
N GLU A 11 -10.00 1.16 9.57
CA GLU A 11 -11.00 1.73 8.66
C GLU A 11 -10.33 2.73 7.71
N PRO A 12 -10.68 2.74 6.41
CA PRO A 12 -10.18 3.75 5.50
C PRO A 12 -10.55 5.14 6.03
N VAL A 13 -9.58 6.06 6.05
CA VAL A 13 -9.88 7.48 6.31
C VAL A 13 -10.81 8.02 5.22
N SER A 14 -11.63 9.02 5.54
CA SER A 14 -12.72 9.54 4.68
C SER A 14 -12.34 9.75 3.22
N ASP A 15 -11.11 10.23 2.99
CA ASP A 15 -10.67 10.67 1.66
C ASP A 15 -9.91 9.57 0.90
N SER A 16 -9.79 8.37 1.46
CA SER A 16 -9.02 7.26 0.86
C SER A 16 -9.47 6.91 -0.54
N GLN A 17 -10.79 6.91 -0.79
CA GLN A 17 -11.34 6.56 -2.11
C GLN A 17 -11.03 7.62 -3.17
N ALA A 18 -11.20 8.90 -2.84
CA ALA A 18 -10.87 10.00 -3.74
C ALA A 18 -9.36 10.00 -4.06
N ARG A 19 -8.53 9.73 -3.04
CA ARG A 19 -7.09 9.59 -3.19
C ARG A 19 -6.71 8.41 -4.10
N ASP A 20 -7.32 7.24 -3.91
CA ASP A 20 -7.10 6.07 -4.77
C ASP A 20 -7.40 6.40 -6.24
N VAL A 21 -8.55 7.01 -6.51
CA VAL A 21 -8.96 7.40 -7.88
C VAL A 21 -7.94 8.34 -8.50
N PHE A 22 -7.52 9.37 -7.76
CA PHE A 22 -6.53 10.34 -8.21
C PHE A 22 -5.17 9.69 -8.48
N GLU A 23 -4.64 8.91 -7.54
CA GLU A 23 -3.33 8.25 -7.64
C GLU A 23 -3.27 7.29 -8.84
N PHE A 24 -4.34 6.50 -9.08
CA PHE A 24 -4.40 5.63 -10.25
C PHE A 24 -4.49 6.42 -11.56
N ALA A 25 -5.28 7.50 -11.61
CA ALA A 25 -5.39 8.33 -12.80
C ALA A 25 -4.05 8.98 -13.15
N LEU A 26 -3.36 9.53 -12.15
CA LEU A 26 -2.04 10.14 -12.28
C LEU A 26 -0.99 9.13 -12.74
N LEU A 27 -0.91 7.97 -12.07
CA LEU A 27 0.03 6.92 -12.44
C LEU A 27 -0.19 6.43 -13.88
N ARG A 28 -1.43 6.14 -14.26
CA ARG A 28 -1.75 5.71 -15.63
C ARG A 28 -1.36 6.77 -16.66
N ALA A 29 -1.54 8.06 -16.35
CA ALA A 29 -1.11 9.14 -17.23
C ALA A 29 0.42 9.22 -17.37
N ALA A 30 1.16 9.07 -16.28
CA ALA A 30 2.63 9.05 -16.29
C ALA A 30 3.17 7.87 -17.12
N LEU A 31 2.63 6.67 -16.89
CA LEU A 31 3.01 5.46 -17.64
C LEU A 31 2.73 5.59 -19.14
N ARG A 32 1.56 6.11 -19.53
CA ARG A 32 1.24 6.37 -20.96
C ARG A 32 2.20 7.35 -21.63
N ARG A 33 2.80 8.28 -20.87
CA ARG A 33 3.74 9.27 -21.36
C ARG A 33 5.20 8.82 -21.28
N GLY A 34 5.48 7.62 -20.78
CA GLY A 34 6.85 7.13 -20.56
C GLY A 34 7.63 7.92 -19.50
N VAL A 35 6.94 8.60 -18.57
CA VAL A 35 7.59 9.33 -17.48
C VAL A 35 8.11 8.32 -16.46
N PRO A 36 9.39 8.36 -16.05
CA PRO A 36 9.91 7.51 -14.97
C PRO A 36 9.15 7.74 -13.66
N VAL A 37 8.74 6.66 -12.98
CA VAL A 37 7.98 6.71 -11.71
C VAL A 37 8.75 6.00 -10.61
N LEU A 38 8.87 6.67 -9.46
CA LEU A 38 9.34 6.07 -8.20
C LEU A 38 8.18 5.96 -7.22
N GLY A 39 7.79 4.74 -6.86
CA GLY A 39 6.79 4.48 -5.83
C GLY A 39 7.44 4.22 -4.47
N ILE A 40 7.08 4.97 -3.44
CA ILE A 40 7.61 4.80 -2.07
C ILE A 40 6.48 4.36 -1.14
N CYS A 41 6.72 3.28 -0.37
CA CYS A 41 5.75 2.71 0.57
C CYS A 41 4.40 2.45 -0.14
N ARG A 42 3.36 3.23 0.18
CA ARG A 42 2.07 3.19 -0.51
C ARG A 42 2.20 3.36 -2.03
N GLY A 43 3.06 4.26 -2.50
CA GLY A 43 3.24 4.50 -3.94
C GLY A 43 3.66 3.24 -4.69
N ALA A 44 4.51 2.39 -4.08
CA ALA A 44 4.90 1.11 -4.67
C ALA A 44 3.72 0.12 -4.71
N GLN A 45 2.85 0.15 -3.70
CA GLN A 45 1.63 -0.68 -3.64
C GLN A 45 0.65 -0.29 -4.75
N VAL A 46 0.41 1.01 -4.95
CA VAL A 46 -0.43 1.54 -6.05
C VAL A 46 0.15 1.13 -7.40
N LEU A 47 1.47 1.25 -7.58
CA LEU A 47 2.15 0.82 -8.80
C LEU A 47 1.94 -0.66 -9.09
N ASN A 48 2.16 -1.52 -8.11
CA ASN A 48 1.94 -2.96 -8.24
C ASN A 48 0.49 -3.30 -8.65
N VAL A 49 -0.50 -2.72 -7.97
CA VAL A 49 -1.93 -2.96 -8.29
C VAL A 49 -2.30 -2.42 -9.67
N ALA A 50 -1.80 -1.24 -10.06
CA ALA A 50 -2.08 -0.65 -11.37
C ALA A 50 -1.57 -1.52 -12.53
N LEU A 51 -0.53 -2.32 -12.28
CA LEU A 51 0.07 -3.26 -13.22
C LEU A 51 -0.48 -4.69 -13.08
N GLY A 52 -1.55 -4.89 -12.32
CA GLY A 52 -2.25 -6.17 -12.20
C GLY A 52 -1.82 -7.05 -11.02
N GLY A 53 -0.95 -6.57 -10.14
CA GLY A 53 -0.57 -7.26 -8.91
C GLY A 53 -1.62 -7.18 -7.80
N THR A 54 -1.41 -7.94 -6.73
CA THR A 54 -2.25 -7.94 -5.51
C THR A 54 -1.43 -7.54 -4.28
N LEU A 55 -2.11 -7.34 -3.13
CA LEU A 55 -1.47 -7.00 -1.87
C LEU A 55 -1.94 -7.93 -0.75
N HIS A 56 -1.03 -8.28 0.15
CA HIS A 56 -1.38 -8.84 1.45
C HIS A 56 -1.84 -7.71 2.38
N GLN A 57 -3.11 -7.76 2.81
CA GLN A 57 -3.69 -6.71 3.67
C GLN A 57 -3.23 -6.80 5.12
N HIS A 58 -2.96 -8.02 5.61
CA HIS A 58 -2.53 -8.27 6.99
C HIS A 58 -1.27 -9.12 6.97
N LEU A 59 -0.13 -8.51 7.31
CA LEU A 59 1.17 -9.19 7.28
C LEU A 59 1.31 -10.29 8.34
N PRO A 60 0.82 -10.15 9.58
CA PRO A 60 0.87 -11.23 10.58
C PRO A 60 0.33 -12.57 10.09
N ASP A 61 -0.72 -12.60 9.26
CA ASP A 61 -1.24 -13.85 8.67
C ASP A 61 -0.26 -14.53 7.71
N VAL A 62 0.67 -13.75 7.13
CA VAL A 62 1.65 -14.21 6.15
C VAL A 62 2.98 -14.56 6.79
N VAL A 63 3.44 -13.76 7.76
CA VAL A 63 4.79 -13.87 8.36
C VAL A 63 4.80 -14.42 9.78
N GLY A 64 3.63 -14.59 10.42
CA GLY A 64 3.52 -15.15 11.77
C GLY A 64 3.95 -14.24 12.92
N HIS A 65 4.16 -12.93 12.67
CA HIS A 65 4.56 -11.96 13.70
C HIS A 65 4.15 -10.52 13.37
N THR A 66 4.14 -9.64 14.37
CA THR A 66 3.70 -8.23 14.26
C THR A 66 4.83 -7.23 14.00
N ARG A 67 6.07 -7.67 13.72
CA ARG A 67 7.24 -6.80 13.50
C ARG A 67 7.00 -5.68 12.46
N HIS A 68 6.19 -5.95 11.44
CA HIS A 68 5.86 -5.01 10.36
C HIS A 68 4.52 -4.28 10.56
N GLN A 69 3.96 -4.31 11.77
CA GLN A 69 2.68 -3.70 12.14
C GLN A 69 2.77 -2.95 13.49
N GLN A 70 3.90 -2.29 13.77
CA GLN A 70 4.10 -1.57 15.04
C GLN A 70 3.19 -0.34 15.20
N GLY A 71 2.79 0.31 14.09
CA GLY A 71 1.80 1.40 14.08
C GLY A 71 2.21 2.68 14.82
N ASN A 72 1.22 3.54 15.09
CA ASN A 72 1.29 4.69 16.01
C ASN A 72 2.30 5.81 15.69
N ALA A 73 2.88 5.83 14.49
CA ALA A 73 3.88 6.83 14.07
C ALA A 73 5.09 6.93 15.02
N VAL A 74 5.42 5.85 15.74
CA VAL A 74 6.58 5.77 16.63
C VAL A 74 7.73 5.08 15.90
N PHE A 75 8.92 5.67 15.94
CA PHE A 75 10.12 5.01 15.44
C PHE A 75 10.42 3.74 16.25
N THR A 76 10.69 2.64 15.57
CA THR A 76 11.04 1.37 16.20
C THR A 76 12.43 0.94 15.82
N THR A 77 13.13 0.29 16.76
CA THR A 77 14.45 -0.29 16.51
C THR A 77 14.29 -1.72 16.03
N SER A 78 14.93 -2.02 14.91
CA SER A 78 15.01 -3.38 14.36
C SER A 78 16.44 -3.87 14.46
N SER A 79 16.69 -4.89 15.28
CA SER A 79 17.95 -5.63 15.25
C SER A 79 17.97 -6.50 13.99
N ILE A 80 19.06 -6.42 13.23
CA ILE A 80 19.35 -7.29 12.09
C ILE A 80 20.55 -8.14 12.51
N THR A 81 20.39 -9.45 12.50
CA THR A 81 21.43 -10.44 12.79
C THR A 81 21.91 -11.05 11.48
#